data_AF-A0A4P7BZ39-F1
#
_entry.id   AF-A0A4P7BZ39-F1
#
_cell.length_a   1.000
_cell.length_b   1.000
_cell.length_c   1.000
_cell.angle_alpha   90.00
_cell.angle_beta   90.00
_cell.angle_gamma   90.00
#
_symmetry.space_group_name_H-M   'P 1'
#
loop_
_entity.id
_entity.type
_entity.pdbx_description
1 polymer ?
#
loop_
_entity_poly.entity_id
_entity_poly.type
_entity_poly.pdbx_seq_one_letter_code
_entity_poly.pdbx_strand_id
1 'polypeptide(L)'
;MGETLDILLALSQKMLLKAQEGAWQELADLQVERDKVLQQLFPPGNPLVSFPFARQRLEQLFSLNEQIVALCQQERDCFAQGLRKLQQGSQACDTYRSYTL
;
A
#
# COMPACT_ATOMS: atom_id res chain seq x y z
N MET A 1 24.19 2.25 -8.83
CA MET A 1 22.95 3.04 -8.98
C MET A 1 21.90 2.36 -9.85
N GLY A 2 22.23 1.68 -10.96
CA GLY A 2 21.25 0.85 -11.70
C GLY A 2 20.71 -0.33 -10.86
N GLU A 3 21.62 -1.04 -10.20
CA GLU A 3 21.30 -2.19 -9.32
C GLU A 3 20.35 -1.82 -8.17
N THR A 4 20.49 -0.64 -7.57
CA THR A 4 19.63 -0.18 -6.48
C THR A 4 18.21 0.15 -6.96
N LEU A 5 18.06 0.64 -8.20
CA LEU A 5 16.75 0.87 -8.81
C LEU A 5 16.06 -0.45 -9.18
N ASP A 6 16.84 -1.46 -9.60
CA ASP A 6 16.35 -2.81 -9.85
C ASP A 6 15.90 -3.49 -8.52
N ILE A 7 16.63 -3.28 -7.42
CA ILE A 7 16.21 -3.71 -6.06
C ILE A 7 14.88 -3.06 -5.68
N LEU A 8 14.72 -1.76 -5.92
CA LEU A 8 13.50 -1.03 -5.60
C LEU A 8 12.29 -1.53 -6.42
N LEU A 9 12.52 -1.87 -7.69
CA LEU A 9 11.53 -2.50 -8.56
C LEU A 9 11.12 -3.88 -8.03
N ALA A 10 12.10 -4.73 -7.69
CA ALA A 10 11.83 -6.06 -7.15
C ALA A 10 11.06 -5.99 -5.83
N LEU A 11 11.41 -5.07 -4.93
CA LEU A 11 10.65 -4.82 -3.70
C LEU A 11 9.22 -4.37 -3.99
N SER A 12 9.04 -3.42 -4.93
CA SER A 12 7.71 -2.92 -5.29
C SER A 12 6.84 -3.99 -5.94
N GLN A 13 7.42 -4.92 -6.72
CA GLN A 13 6.70 -6.07 -7.27
C GLN A 13 6.29 -7.06 -6.17
N LYS A 14 7.18 -7.36 -5.22
CA LYS A 14 6.85 -8.19 -4.05
C LYS A 14 5.74 -7.57 -3.21
N MET A 15 5.78 -6.26 -3.01
CA MET A 15 4.73 -5.53 -2.32
C MET A 15 3.39 -5.64 -3.04
N LEU A 16 3.36 -5.49 -4.38
CA LEU A 16 2.14 -5.67 -5.15
C LEU A 16 1.55 -7.08 -4.96
N LEU A 17 2.40 -8.11 -4.99
CA LEU A 17 1.96 -9.48 -4.71
C LEU A 17 1.36 -9.60 -3.30
N LYS A 18 2.01 -9.05 -2.27
CA LYS A 18 1.48 -9.07 -0.89
C LYS A 18 0.17 -8.30 -0.72
N ALA A 19 0.00 -7.19 -1.44
CA ALA A 19 -1.27 -6.47 -1.48
C ALA A 19 -2.38 -7.29 -2.15
N GLN A 20 -2.08 -8.01 -3.24
CA GLN A 20 -3.04 -8.90 -3.92
C GLN A 20 -3.42 -10.11 -3.07
N GLU A 21 -2.49 -10.65 -2.28
CA GLU A 21 -2.71 -11.76 -1.34
C GLU A 21 -3.49 -11.33 -0.08
N GLY A 22 -3.66 -10.03 0.16
CA GLY A 22 -4.22 -9.50 1.42
C GLY A 22 -3.28 -9.66 2.62
N ALA A 23 -1.99 -9.88 2.38
CA ALA A 23 -0.98 -10.09 3.40
C ALA A 23 -0.46 -8.74 3.95
N TRP A 24 -1.32 -8.01 4.66
CA TRP A 24 -1.09 -6.61 5.04
C TRP A 24 0.11 -6.38 5.96
N GLN A 25 0.39 -7.32 6.87
CA GLN A 25 1.54 -7.21 7.76
C GLN A 25 2.85 -7.29 6.97
N GLU A 26 2.96 -8.28 6.09
CA GLU A 26 4.14 -8.46 5.22
C GLU A 26 4.31 -7.29 4.24
N LEU A 27 3.19 -6.73 3.73
CA LEU A 27 3.22 -5.50 2.94
C LEU A 27 3.81 -4.31 3.71
N ALA A 28 3.43 -4.15 4.97
CA ALA A 28 3.95 -3.07 5.82
C ALA A 28 5.44 -3.24 6.13
N ASP A 29 5.90 -4.47 6.37
CA ASP A 29 7.31 -4.75 6.59
C ASP A 29 8.14 -4.44 5.34
N LEU A 30 7.65 -4.83 4.15
CA LEU A 30 8.27 -4.50 2.87
C LEU A 30 8.28 -2.99 2.58
N GLN A 31 7.24 -2.26 2.98
CA GLN A 31 7.20 -0.80 2.85
C GLN A 31 8.35 -0.14 3.63
N VAL A 32 8.61 -0.60 4.85
CA VAL A 32 9.75 -0.10 5.66
C VAL A 32 11.09 -0.38 4.99
N GLU A 33 11.25 -1.55 4.36
CA GLU A 33 12.45 -1.88 3.58
C GLU A 33 12.58 -0.97 2.34
N ARG A 34 11.48 -0.77 1.60
CA ARG A 34 11.42 0.13 0.45
C ARG A 34 11.83 1.56 0.80
N ASP A 35 11.35 2.08 1.93
CA ASP A 35 11.65 3.45 2.38
C ASP A 35 13.14 3.64 2.69
N LYS A 36 13.80 2.63 3.27
CA LYS A 36 15.26 2.67 3.49
C LYS A 36 16.01 2.76 2.17
N VAL A 37 15.62 1.98 1.16
CA VAL A 37 16.25 1.98 -0.17
C VAL A 37 16.02 3.32 -0.88
N LEU A 38 14.81 3.89 -0.77
CA LEU A 38 14.48 5.21 -1.30
C LEU A 38 15.34 6.32 -0.69
N GLN A 39 15.52 6.31 0.63
CA GLN A 39 16.35 7.30 1.33
C GLN A 39 17.83 7.23 0.89
N GLN A 40 18.32 6.04 0.57
CA GLN A 40 19.69 5.85 0.05
C GLN A 40 19.82 6.34 -1.40
N LEU A 41 18.81 6.11 -2.23
CA LEU A 41 18.79 6.52 -3.64
C LEU A 41 18.59 8.03 -3.82
N PHE A 42 17.75 8.63 -2.98
CA PHE A 42 17.32 10.02 -3.08
C PHE A 42 17.60 10.76 -1.77
N PRO A 43 18.88 10.96 -1.39
CA PRO A 43 19.21 11.69 -0.19
C PRO A 43 18.74 13.14 -0.32
N PRO A 44 18.21 13.74 0.76
CA PRO A 44 17.72 15.11 0.74
C PRO A 44 18.85 16.09 0.37
N GLY A 45 18.58 16.96 -0.62
CA GLY A 45 19.51 18.01 -1.05
C GLY A 45 20.39 17.67 -2.26
N ASN A 46 20.30 16.46 -2.82
CA ASN A 46 21.05 16.11 -4.03
C ASN A 46 20.12 16.05 -5.27
N PRO A 47 20.28 16.94 -6.26
CA PRO A 47 19.47 16.89 -7.47
C PRO A 47 19.77 15.60 -8.24
N LEU A 48 18.69 14.91 -8.63
CA LEU A 48 18.71 13.72 -9.48
C LEU A 48 19.59 13.98 -10.71
N VAL A 49 20.78 13.36 -10.75
CA VAL A 49 21.60 13.35 -11.97
C VAL A 49 20.76 12.67 -13.06
N SER A 50 20.55 13.36 -14.18
CA SER A 50 19.71 12.86 -15.28
C SER A 50 20.22 11.51 -15.76
N PHE A 51 19.51 10.43 -15.41
CA PHE A 51 19.82 9.08 -15.82
C PHE A 51 19.01 8.71 -17.07
N PRO A 52 19.61 8.75 -18.28
CA PRO A 52 18.89 8.47 -19.52
C PRO A 52 18.23 7.07 -19.56
N PHE A 53 18.72 6.13 -18.74
CA PHE A 53 18.20 4.76 -18.63
C PHE A 53 17.30 4.49 -17.40
N ALA A 54 17.07 5.48 -16.54
CA ALA A 54 16.24 5.30 -15.34
C ALA A 54 14.77 5.63 -15.59
N ARG A 55 14.44 6.42 -16.63
CA ARG A 55 13.08 6.89 -16.88
C ARG A 55 12.06 5.75 -16.93
N GLN A 56 12.31 4.73 -17.74
CA GLN A 56 11.41 3.58 -17.88
C GLN A 56 11.21 2.84 -16.55
N ARG A 57 12.28 2.68 -15.76
CA ARG A 57 12.22 2.03 -14.44
C ARG A 57 11.46 2.86 -13.42
N LEU A 58 11.62 4.19 -13.46
CA LEU A 58 10.85 5.11 -12.62
C LEU A 58 9.38 5.09 -12.99
N GLU A 59 9.04 5.10 -14.28
CA GLU A 59 7.65 4.96 -14.76
C GLU A 59 7.03 3.64 -14.29
N GLN A 60 7.79 2.53 -14.34
CA GLN A 60 7.36 1.24 -13.78
C GLN A 60 7.13 1.30 -12.25
N LEU A 61 8.05 1.93 -11.50
CA LEU A 61 7.90 2.12 -10.06
C LEU A 61 6.66 2.94 -9.70
N PHE A 62 6.39 4.01 -10.45
CA PHE A 62 5.18 4.81 -10.27
C PHE A 62 3.92 3.98 -10.50
N SER A 63 3.87 3.23 -11.61
CA SER A 63 2.74 2.37 -11.92
C SER A 63 2.51 1.28 -10.87
N LEU A 64 3.56 0.65 -10.35
CA LEU A 64 3.46 -0.32 -9.26
C LEU A 64 2.92 0.33 -7.97
N ASN A 65 3.39 1.53 -7.65
CA ASN A 65 2.93 2.25 -6.48
C ASN A 65 1.45 2.64 -6.58
N GLU A 66 0.99 3.11 -7.73
CA GLU A 66 -0.43 3.40 -7.96
C GLU A 66 -1.32 2.17 -7.77
N GLN A 67 -0.89 1.01 -8.28
CA GLN A 67 -1.61 -0.26 -8.10
C GLN A 67 -1.69 -0.67 -6.62
N ILE A 68 -0.58 -0.58 -5.89
CA ILE A 68 -0.55 -0.89 -4.44
C ILE A 68 -1.49 0.05 -3.68
N VAL A 69 -1.42 1.36 -3.95
CA VAL A 69 -2.28 2.36 -3.29
C VAL A 69 -3.76 2.08 -3.58
N ALA A 70 -4.11 1.75 -4.83
CA ALA A 70 -5.48 1.41 -5.20
C ALA A 70 -6.00 0.18 -4.42
N LEU A 71 -5.19 -0.88 -4.28
CA LEU A 71 -5.54 -2.06 -3.50
C LEU A 71 -5.71 -1.72 -2.01
N CYS A 72 -4.80 -0.96 -1.42
CA CYS A 72 -4.92 -0.51 -0.04
C CYS A 72 -6.18 0.31 0.19
N GLN A 73 -6.53 1.19 -0.76
CA GLN A 73 -7.74 2.01 -0.66
C GLN A 73 -9.01 1.15 -0.75
N GLN A 74 -9.07 0.25 -1.73
CA GLN A 74 -10.18 -0.69 -1.90
C GLN A 74 -10.44 -1.49 -0.62
N GLU A 75 -9.39 -2.03 -0.01
CA GLU A 75 -9.51 -2.87 1.18
C GLU A 75 -9.91 -2.07 2.41
N ARG A 76 -9.36 -0.86 2.58
CA ARG A 76 -9.83 0.09 3.61
C ARG A 76 -11.33 0.40 3.47
N ASP A 77 -11.80 0.62 2.24
CA ASP A 77 -13.20 0.90 1.99
C ASP A 77 -14.09 -0.31 2.28
N CYS A 78 -13.62 -1.52 1.94
CA CYS A 78 -14.30 -2.78 2.28
C CYS A 78 -14.45 -2.94 3.80
N PHE A 79 -13.35 -2.78 4.56
CA PHE A 79 -13.39 -2.83 6.03
C PHE A 79 -14.31 -1.77 6.63
N ALA A 80 -14.26 -0.53 6.14
CA ALA A 80 -15.13 0.55 6.62
C ALA A 80 -16.62 0.28 6.34
N GLN A 81 -16.95 -0.36 5.21
CA GLN A 81 -18.32 -0.81 4.92
C GLN A 81 -18.75 -1.95 5.85
N GLY A 82 -17.87 -2.93 6.11
CA GLY A 82 -18.12 -4.03 7.04
C GLY A 82 -18.41 -3.52 8.46
N LEU A 83 -17.61 -2.59 8.96
CA LEU A 83 -17.80 -1.97 10.28
C LEU A 83 -19.15 -1.25 10.39
N ARG A 84 -19.54 -0.49 9.37
CA ARG A 84 -20.84 0.19 9.34
C ARG A 84 -22.01 -0.79 9.39
N LYS A 85 -21.94 -1.89 8.63
CA LYS A 85 -22.97 -2.95 8.67
C LYS A 85 -23.07 -3.59 10.05
N LEU A 86 -21.93 -3.86 10.69
CA LEU A 86 -21.89 -4.42 12.04
C LEU A 86 -22.52 -3.48 13.08
N GLN A 87 -22.21 -2.19 13.01
CA GLN A 87 -22.80 -1.17 13.90
C GLN A 87 -24.31 -1.07 13.72
N GLN A 88 -24.80 -1.06 12.48
CA GLN A 88 -26.24 -1.04 12.17
C GLN A 88 -26.94 -2.29 12.72
N GLY A 89 -26.31 -3.47 12.59
CA GLY A 89 -26.83 -4.71 13.16
C GLY A 89 -26.93 -4.66 14.69
N SER A 90 -25.89 -4.14 15.36
CA SER A 90 -25.92 -3.95 16.82
C SER A 90 -27.05 -3.02 17.24
N GLN A 91 -27.20 -1.87 16.57
CA GLN A 91 -28.25 -0.89 16.88
C GLN A 91 -29.65 -1.47 16.67
N ALA A 92 -29.85 -2.29 15.63
CA ALA A 92 -31.13 -2.97 15.41
C ALA A 92 -31.44 -3.95 16.55
N CYS A 93 -30.48 -4.78 16.95
CA CYS A 93 -30.63 -5.70 18.08
C CYS A 93 -30.98 -4.96 19.39
N ASP A 94 -30.29 -3.86 19.69
CA ASP A 94 -30.57 -3.04 20.87
C ASP A 94 -31.97 -2.44 20.83
N THR A 95 -32.40 -1.96 19.66
CA THR A 95 -33.75 -1.44 19.43
C THR A 95 -34.79 -2.52 19.69
N TYR A 96 -34.66 -3.71 19.09
CA TYR A 96 -35.60 -4.82 19.32
C TYR A 96 -35.66 -5.24 20.79
N ARG A 97 -34.51 -5.29 21.48
CA ARG A 97 -34.44 -5.60 22.91
C ARG A 97 -35.18 -4.56 23.76
N SER A 98 -35.13 -3.29 23.38
CA SER A 98 -35.84 -2.21 24.07
C SER A 98 -37.36 -2.23 23.87
N TYR A 99 -37.87 -2.84 22.80
CA TYR A 99 -39.31 -2.97 22.53
C TYR A 99 -39.94 -4.26 23.12
N THR A 100 -39.13 -5.20 23.57
CA THR A 100 -39.57 -6.51 24.13
C THR A 100 -39.50 -6.58 25.65
N LEU A 101 -39.15 -5.47 26.32
CA LEU A 101 -39.26 -5.24 27.77
C LEU A 101 -40.33 -4.18 28.04
#